data_AF-A0A2H9NAN7-F1
#
_entry.id   AF-A0A2H9NAN7-F1
#
_cell.length_a   1.000
_cell.length_b   1.000
_cell.length_c   1.000
_cell.angle_alpha   90.00
_cell.angle_beta   90.00
_cell.angle_gamma   90.00
#
_symmetry.space_group_name_H-M   'P 1'
#
loop_
_entity.id
_entity.type
_entity.pdbx_description
1 polymer ?
#
loop_
_entity_poly.entity_id
_entity_poly.type
_entity_poly.pdbx_seq_one_letter_code
_entity_poly.pdbx_strand_id
1 'polypeptide(L)'
;MIHAAHASRFHWGEIGKPVNLGRGEWQISRVYSILNKPESALYHAKRYLEICKENSIGGFDLAYAYEAMARAYAVAGKKGEADKYVQLAKKAGEQIKEKENRDLLQSDLKTIPGYKKE
;
A
#
# COMPACT_ATOMS: atom_id res chain seq x y z
N MET A 1 11.10 12.83 -6.45
CA MET A 1 10.19 11.67 -6.27
C MET A 1 8.72 12.07 -6.16
N ILE A 2 8.33 13.03 -5.29
CA ILE A 2 6.92 13.45 -5.12
C ILE A 2 6.25 13.83 -6.45
N HIS A 3 6.82 14.80 -7.19
CA HIS A 3 6.19 15.28 -8.43
C HIS A 3 6.02 14.19 -9.50
N ALA A 4 6.99 13.29 -9.61
CA ALA A 4 6.91 12.17 -10.56
C ALA A 4 5.81 11.17 -10.18
N ALA A 5 5.64 10.85 -8.89
CA ALA A 5 4.58 9.94 -8.44
C ALA A 5 3.18 10.55 -8.65
N HIS A 6 3.01 11.83 -8.34
CA HIS A 6 1.76 12.56 -8.62
C HIS A 6 1.49 12.67 -10.13
N ALA A 7 2.51 12.98 -10.94
CA ALA A 7 2.36 12.99 -12.38
C ALA A 7 1.98 11.61 -12.92
N SER A 8 2.62 10.53 -12.47
CA SER A 8 2.26 9.16 -12.88
C SER A 8 0.80 8.83 -12.53
N ARG A 9 0.37 9.10 -11.30
CA ARG A 9 -1.03 8.90 -10.88
C ARG A 9 -2.01 9.77 -11.67
N PHE A 10 -1.63 11.01 -12.00
CA PHE A 10 -2.43 11.91 -12.81
C PHE A 10 -2.67 11.30 -14.20
N HIS A 11 -1.62 10.85 -14.88
CA HIS A 11 -1.75 10.20 -16.20
C HIS A 11 -2.62 8.94 -16.12
N TRP A 12 -2.52 8.14 -15.06
CA TRP A 12 -3.45 7.03 -14.85
C TRP A 12 -4.90 7.45 -14.64
N GLY A 13 -5.15 8.69 -14.19
CA GLY A 13 -6.49 9.28 -14.12
C GLY A 13 -7.13 9.53 -15.48
N GLU A 14 -6.30 9.80 -16.50
CA GLU A 14 -6.78 10.10 -17.84
C GLU A 14 -7.02 8.83 -18.68
N ILE A 15 -6.15 7.81 -18.53
CA ILE A 15 -6.14 6.65 -19.43
C ILE A 15 -6.26 5.28 -18.73
N GLY A 16 -6.17 5.26 -17.39
CA GLY A 16 -6.04 4.04 -16.62
C GLY A 16 -7.37 3.40 -16.23
N LYS A 17 -7.28 2.15 -15.76
CA LYS A 17 -8.38 1.45 -15.07
C LYS A 17 -8.30 1.73 -13.56
N PRO A 18 -9.32 1.39 -12.76
CA PRO A 18 -9.28 1.55 -11.30
C PRO A 18 -8.04 0.93 -10.63
N VAL A 19 -7.56 -0.21 -11.11
CA VAL A 19 -6.31 -0.82 -10.61
C VAL A 19 -5.07 0.06 -10.85
N ASN A 20 -5.02 0.77 -11.99
CA ASN A 20 -3.92 1.69 -12.30
C ASN A 20 -3.96 2.92 -11.38
N LEU A 21 -5.16 3.45 -11.12
CA LEU A 21 -5.38 4.52 -10.14
C LEU A 21 -4.88 4.10 -8.77
N GLY A 22 -5.30 2.93 -8.30
CA GLY A 22 -4.91 2.38 -7.01
C GLY A 22 -3.39 2.23 -6.87
N ARG A 23 -2.72 1.69 -7.88
CA ARG A 23 -1.25 1.56 -7.90
C ARG A 23 -0.54 2.92 -7.89
N GLY A 24 -1.12 3.93 -8.54
CA GLY A 24 -0.65 5.32 -8.45
C GLY A 24 -0.74 5.87 -7.03
N GLU A 25 -1.88 5.68 -6.35
CA GLU A 25 -2.06 6.05 -4.94
C GLU A 25 -1.07 5.32 -4.02
N TRP A 26 -0.84 4.03 -4.25
CA TRP A 26 0.18 3.25 -3.52
C TRP A 26 1.58 3.87 -3.66
N GLN A 27 1.97 4.22 -4.89
CA GLN A 27 3.29 4.80 -5.14
C GLN A 27 3.48 6.14 -4.43
N ILE A 28 2.44 7.00 -4.46
CA ILE A 28 2.47 8.27 -3.73
C ILE A 28 2.57 8.03 -2.21
N SER A 29 1.79 7.10 -1.67
CA SER A 29 1.86 6.73 -0.25
C SER A 29 3.26 6.25 0.16
N ARG A 30 3.90 5.43 -0.67
CA ARG A 30 5.28 4.95 -0.45
C ARG A 30 6.28 6.10 -0.43
N VAL A 31 6.18 7.04 -1.38
CA VAL A 31 7.05 8.23 -1.41
C VAL A 31 6.90 9.07 -0.14
N TYR A 32 5.67 9.35 0.30
CA TYR A 32 5.47 10.12 1.53
C TYR A 32 5.89 9.37 2.79
N SER A 33 5.78 8.04 2.80
CA SER A 33 6.29 7.21 3.89
C SER A 33 7.83 7.33 4.00
N ILE A 34 8.55 7.26 2.87
CA ILE A 34 10.01 7.42 2.83
C ILE A 34 10.43 8.81 3.35
N LEU A 35 9.65 9.85 3.04
CA LEU A 35 9.92 11.23 3.46
C LEU A 35 9.41 11.56 4.87
N ASN A 36 8.93 10.56 5.62
CA ASN A 36 8.35 10.70 6.96
C ASN A 36 7.25 11.78 7.02
N LYS A 37 6.35 11.78 6.03
CA LYS A 37 5.15 12.64 5.94
C LYS A 37 3.89 11.81 6.16
N PRO A 38 3.55 11.46 7.42
CA PRO A 38 2.56 10.45 7.73
C PRO A 38 1.14 10.79 7.27
N GLU A 39 0.73 12.05 7.36
CA GLU A 39 -0.62 12.49 6.97
C GLU A 39 -0.88 12.22 5.48
N SER A 40 0.03 12.65 4.61
CA SER A 40 -0.05 12.39 3.17
C SER A 40 0.09 10.90 2.85
N ALA A 41 1.00 10.19 3.53
CA ALA A 41 1.14 8.75 3.35
C ALA A 41 -0.17 8.01 3.65
N LEU A 42 -0.84 8.35 4.76
CA LEU A 42 -2.10 7.75 5.18
C LEU A 42 -3.25 8.10 4.24
N TYR A 43 -3.32 9.36 3.78
CA TYR A 43 -4.34 9.77 2.83
C TYR A 43 -4.30 8.90 1.56
N HIS A 44 -3.13 8.78 0.94
CA HIS A 44 -2.98 8.02 -0.30
C HIS A 44 -3.11 6.51 -0.09
N ALA A 45 -2.61 5.97 1.04
CA ALA A 45 -2.84 4.56 1.39
C ALA A 45 -4.34 4.24 1.53
N LYS A 46 -5.08 5.13 2.19
CA LYS A 46 -6.53 4.99 2.39
C LYS A 46 -7.27 5.06 1.06
N ARG A 47 -6.92 6.00 0.18
CA ARG A 47 -7.49 6.09 -1.17
C ARG A 47 -7.25 4.81 -1.97
N TYR A 48 -6.06 4.21 -1.89
CA TYR A 48 -5.82 2.93 -2.56
C TYR A 48 -6.74 1.82 -2.03
N LEU A 49 -6.86 1.70 -0.69
CA LEU A 49 -7.74 0.71 -0.08
C LEU A 49 -9.21 0.91 -0.46
N GLU A 50 -9.67 2.16 -0.51
CA GLU A 50 -11.03 2.51 -0.96
C GLU A 50 -11.25 2.10 -2.42
N ILE A 51 -10.32 2.46 -3.33
CA ILE A 51 -10.39 2.06 -4.74
C ILE A 51 -10.47 0.53 -4.88
N CYS A 52 -9.67 -0.22 -4.13
CA CYS A 52 -9.72 -1.69 -4.16
C CYS A 52 -11.09 -2.21 -3.72
N LYS A 53 -11.67 -1.66 -2.65
CA LYS A 53 -12.99 -2.09 -2.15
C LYS A 53 -14.13 -1.72 -3.10
N GLU A 54 -14.17 -0.47 -3.55
CA GLU A 54 -15.21 0.06 -4.44
C GLU A 54 -15.26 -0.70 -5.77
N ASN A 55 -14.12 -1.20 -6.24
CA ASN A 55 -14.00 -1.88 -7.53
C ASN A 55 -13.82 -3.40 -7.40
N SER A 56 -14.03 -3.97 -6.20
CA SER A 56 -13.86 -5.40 -5.93
C SER A 56 -12.50 -5.97 -6.37
N ILE A 57 -11.44 -5.17 -6.26
CA ILE A 57 -10.06 -5.56 -6.58
C ILE A 57 -9.49 -6.30 -5.37
N GLY A 58 -9.24 -7.59 -5.55
CA GLY A 58 -8.67 -8.49 -4.55
C GLY A 58 -7.20 -8.86 -4.81
N GLY A 59 -6.74 -9.93 -4.17
CA GLY A 59 -5.43 -10.54 -4.41
C GLY A 59 -4.28 -9.57 -4.14
N PHE A 60 -3.41 -9.41 -5.14
CA PHE A 60 -2.19 -8.62 -5.04
C PHE A 60 -2.46 -7.17 -4.61
N ASP A 61 -3.37 -6.51 -5.31
CA ASP A 61 -3.62 -5.09 -5.09
C ASP A 61 -4.26 -4.81 -3.72
N LEU A 62 -5.16 -5.68 -3.24
CA LEU A 62 -5.71 -5.56 -1.89
C LEU A 62 -4.65 -5.81 -0.81
N ALA A 63 -3.75 -6.78 -1.00
CA ALA A 63 -2.67 -7.03 -0.06
C ALA A 63 -1.70 -5.84 0.01
N TYR A 64 -1.38 -5.22 -1.13
CA TYR A 64 -0.57 -4.00 -1.17
C TYR A 64 -1.28 -2.75 -0.66
N ALA A 65 -2.62 -2.68 -0.74
CA ALA A 65 -3.38 -1.62 -0.09
C ALA A 65 -3.24 -1.70 1.44
N TYR A 66 -3.29 -2.91 2.01
CA TYR A 66 -3.01 -3.11 3.43
C TYR A 66 -1.54 -2.88 3.79
N GLU A 67 -0.58 -3.26 2.94
CA GLU A 67 0.84 -2.93 3.11
C GLU A 67 1.07 -1.42 3.19
N ALA A 68 0.48 -0.64 2.26
CA ALA A 68 0.55 0.82 2.27
C ALA A 68 -0.02 1.42 3.56
N MET A 69 -1.18 0.93 4.02
CA MET A 69 -1.76 1.37 5.30
C MET A 69 -0.83 1.05 6.48
N ALA A 70 -0.28 -0.17 6.53
CA ALA A 70 0.65 -0.59 7.57
C ALA A 70 1.88 0.31 7.63
N ARG A 71 2.49 0.59 6.47
CA ARG A 71 3.66 1.45 6.36
C ARG A 71 3.36 2.89 6.76
N ALA A 72 2.24 3.44 6.28
CA ALA A 72 1.82 4.79 6.61
C ALA A 72 1.55 4.95 8.11
N TYR A 73 0.95 3.95 8.77
CA TYR A 73 0.77 3.96 10.23
C TYR A 73 2.08 3.79 10.99
N ALA A 74 3.01 2.98 10.47
CA ALA A 74 4.31 2.80 11.08
C ALA A 74 5.10 4.12 11.14
N VAL A 75 5.14 4.87 10.04
CA VAL A 75 5.81 6.20 10.03
C VAL A 75 5.05 7.25 10.83
N ALA A 76 3.74 7.07 11.04
CA ALA A 76 2.93 7.89 11.95
C ALA A 76 3.14 7.55 13.45
N GLY A 77 3.99 6.58 13.78
CA GLY A 77 4.23 6.11 15.14
C GLY A 77 3.07 5.28 15.73
N LYS A 78 2.05 4.94 14.93
CA LYS A 78 0.85 4.20 15.37
C LYS A 78 1.05 2.69 15.23
N LYS A 79 1.95 2.14 16.05
CA LYS A 79 2.38 0.73 15.97
C LYS A 79 1.24 -0.28 15.99
N GLY A 80 0.22 -0.08 16.83
CA GLY A 80 -0.92 -1.01 16.91
C GLY A 80 -1.74 -1.08 15.60
N GLU A 81 -1.97 0.06 14.94
CA GLU A 81 -2.61 0.06 13.63
C GLU A 81 -1.68 -0.51 12.56
N ALA A 82 -0.38 -0.21 12.60
CA ALA A 82 0.59 -0.78 11.67
C ALA A 82 0.56 -2.32 11.72
N ASP A 83 0.66 -2.91 12.92
CA ASP A 83 0.62 -4.37 13.13
C ASP A 83 -0.71 -4.98 12.63
N LYS A 84 -1.85 -4.32 12.91
CA LYS A 84 -3.16 -4.74 12.39
C LYS A 84 -3.18 -4.82 10.86
N TYR A 85 -2.67 -3.80 10.18
CA TYR A 85 -2.64 -3.78 8.72
C TYR A 85 -1.60 -4.74 8.13
N VAL A 86 -0.49 -5.02 8.83
CA VAL A 86 0.43 -6.11 8.46
C VAL A 86 -0.30 -7.45 8.44
N GLN A 87 -1.10 -7.75 9.46
CA GLN A 87 -1.84 -9.02 9.52
C GLN A 87 -2.91 -9.11 8.42
N LEU A 88 -3.60 -7.99 8.12
CA LEU A 88 -4.52 -7.93 6.98
C LEU A 88 -3.81 -8.14 5.64
N ALA A 89 -2.61 -7.56 5.47
CA ALA A 89 -1.80 -7.74 4.27
C ALA A 89 -1.36 -9.20 4.11
N LYS A 90 -0.88 -9.86 5.17
CA LYS A 90 -0.54 -11.29 5.16
C LYS A 90 -1.74 -12.15 4.74
N LYS A 91 -2.89 -11.96 5.39
CA LYS A 91 -4.12 -12.70 5.09
C LYS A 91 -4.61 -12.49 3.66
N ALA A 92 -4.55 -11.26 3.15
CA ALA A 92 -4.87 -11.00 1.74
C ALA A 92 -3.82 -11.62 0.80
N GLY A 93 -2.56 -11.66 1.21
CA GLY A 93 -1.45 -12.27 0.49
C GLY A 93 -1.61 -13.78 0.26
N GLU A 94 -2.28 -14.50 1.15
CA GLU A 94 -2.60 -15.93 0.98
C GLU A 94 -3.43 -16.21 -0.27
N GLN A 95 -4.22 -15.22 -0.72
CA GLN A 95 -5.08 -15.31 -1.91
C GLN A 95 -4.34 -14.96 -3.21
N ILE A 96 -3.07 -14.54 -3.15
CA ILE A 96 -2.25 -14.27 -4.32
C ILE A 96 -1.82 -15.61 -4.94
N LYS A 97 -2.23 -15.83 -6.20
CA LYS A 97 -1.94 -17.07 -6.94
C LYS A 97 -0.43 -17.25 -7.18
N GLU A 98 0.22 -16.21 -7.69
CA GLU A 98 1.63 -16.24 -8.06
C GLU A 98 2.53 -16.26 -6.82
N LYS A 99 3.38 -17.28 -6.71
CA LYS A 99 4.33 -17.42 -5.59
C LYS A 99 5.28 -16.23 -5.50
N GLU A 100 5.79 -15.77 -6.63
CA GLU A 100 6.72 -14.63 -6.71
C GLU A 100 6.11 -13.35 -6.11
N ASN A 101 4.82 -13.12 -6.37
CA ASN A 101 4.10 -11.98 -5.81
C ASN A 101 3.85 -12.12 -4.30
N ARG A 102 3.65 -13.34 -3.78
CA ARG A 102 3.58 -13.60 -2.33
C ARG A 102 4.92 -13.34 -1.66
N ASP A 103 6.00 -13.84 -2.26
CA ASP A 103 7.36 -13.67 -1.75
C ASP A 103 7.76 -12.18 -1.77
N LEU A 104 7.36 -11.45 -2.82
CA LEU A 104 7.56 -10.01 -2.93
C LEU A 104 6.85 -9.25 -1.80
N LEU A 105 5.54 -9.51 -1.59
CA LEU A 105 4.78 -8.90 -0.50
C LEU A 105 5.43 -9.18 0.86
N GLN A 106 5.84 -10.42 1.11
CA GLN A 106 6.47 -10.80 2.38
C GLN A 106 7.82 -10.11 2.58
N SER A 107 8.59 -9.91 1.51
CA SER A 107 9.82 -9.11 1.55
C SER A 107 9.52 -7.65 1.89
N ASP A 108 8.53 -7.04 1.22
CA ASP A 108 8.14 -5.66 1.45
C ASP A 108 7.60 -5.42 2.86
N LEU A 109 6.78 -6.31 3.40
CA LEU A 109 6.27 -6.22 4.77
C LEU A 109 7.40 -6.18 5.81
N LYS A 110 8.46 -6.97 5.60
CA LYS A 110 9.64 -6.98 6.50
C LYS A 110 10.41 -5.65 6.50
N THR A 111 10.22 -4.79 5.49
CA THR A 111 10.84 -3.46 5.43
C THR A 111 10.01 -2.37 6.09
N ILE A 112 8.81 -2.69 6.62
CA ILE A 112 8.00 -1.71 7.34
C ILE A 112 8.71 -1.34 8.66
N PRO A 113 8.83 -0.03 8.99
CA PRO A 113 9.43 0.38 10.24
C PRO A 113 8.76 -0.26 11.46
N GLY A 114 9.54 -0.91 12.31
CA GLY A 114 9.02 -1.59 13.51
C GLY A 114 8.37 -2.96 13.26
N TYR A 115 8.49 -3.53 12.06
CA TYR A 115 8.00 -4.87 11.76
C TYR A 115 8.61 -5.92 12.71
N LYS A 116 7.75 -6.66 13.42
CA LYS A 116 8.16 -7.79 14.26
C LYS A 116 8.28 -9.04 13.39
N LYS A 117 9.47 -9.65 13.41
CA LYS A 117 9.63 -11.02 12.89
C LYS A 117 8.96 -11.94 13.92
N GLU A 118 7.85 -12.57 13.49
CA GLU A 118 7.28 -13.74 14.17
C GLU A 118 8.31 -14.87 14.21
#